data_AF-A0A9E4ZK75-F1
#
_entry.id   AF-A0A9E4ZK75-F1
#
_cell.length_a   1.000
_cell.length_b   1.000
_cell.length_c   1.000
_cell.angle_alpha   90.00
_cell.angle_beta   90.00
_cell.angle_gamma   90.00
#
_symmetry.space_group_name_H-M   'P 1'
#
loop_
_entity.id
_entity.type
_entity.pdbx_description
1 polymer ?
#
loop_
_entity_poly.entity_id
_entity_poly.type
_entity_poly.pdbx_seq_one_letter_code
_entity_poly.pdbx_strand_id
1 'polypeptide(L)' 'MTKTLKVLFDGTVFRPSGPVDLEAGKKYTITVQLTPENSDATTDPAFDIAALAVDTHVSDLAAEHDHYLYGTPKRDTHGQ' A
#
# COMPACT_ATOMS: atom_id res chain seq x y z
N MET A 1 36.31 9.29 -7.90
CA MET A 1 35.09 10.04 -8.28
C MET A 1 33.95 9.05 -8.36
N THR A 2 33.02 9.06 -7.41
CA THR A 2 31.80 8.25 -7.42
C THR A 2 30.67 9.10 -7.99
N LYS A 3 29.92 8.56 -8.97
CA LYS A 3 28.83 9.27 -9.65
C LYS A 3 27.57 8.42 -9.51
N THR A 4 26.55 8.97 -8.88
CA THR A 4 25.29 8.25 -8.65
C THR A 4 24.37 8.43 -9.85
N LEU A 5 23.97 7.33 -10.48
CA LEU A 5 23.06 7.30 -11.61
C LEU A 5 21.70 6.74 -11.16
N LYS A 6 20.61 7.42 -11.53
CA LYS A 6 19.26 6.85 -11.37
C LYS A 6 19.02 5.85 -12.50
N VAL A 7 18.72 4.61 -12.13
CA VAL A 7 18.43 3.51 -13.04
C VAL A 7 17.12 2.84 -12.64
N LEU A 8 16.36 2.39 -13.63
CA LEU A 8 15.19 1.53 -13.46
C LEU A 8 15.60 0.09 -13.77
N PHE A 9 15.21 -0.85 -12.93
CA PHE A 9 15.32 -2.27 -13.23
C PHE A 9 14.00 -2.76 -13.84
N ASP A 10 14.03 -3.25 -15.08
CA ASP A 10 12.84 -3.73 -15.81
C ASP A 10 12.57 -5.22 -15.61
N GLY A 11 13.27 -5.86 -14.66
CA GLY A 11 13.23 -7.30 -14.42
C GLY A 11 14.34 -8.08 -15.12
N THR A 12 15.03 -7.49 -16.10
CA THR A 12 16.13 -8.15 -16.83
C THR A 12 17.40 -7.30 -16.88
N VAL A 13 17.28 -5.99 -17.08
CA VAL A 13 18.40 -5.05 -17.25
C VAL A 13 18.20 -3.75 -16.46
N PHE A 14 19.30 -3.12 -16.05
CA PHE A 14 19.30 -1.77 -15.50
C PHE A 14 19.31 -0.74 -16.64
N ARG A 15 18.27 0.08 -16.72
CA ARG A 15 18.14 1.15 -17.72
C ARG A 15 18.33 2.52 -17.05
N PRO A 16 19.25 3.36 -17.52
CA PRO A 16 19.35 4.74 -17.06
C PRO A 16 18.06 5.50 -17.30
N SER A 17 17.63 6.33 -16.34
CA SER A 17 16.50 7.23 -16.55
C SER A 17 16.82 8.41 -17.47
N GLY A 18 18.10 8.60 -17.83
CA GLY A 18 18.57 9.70 -18.66
C GLY A 18 20.00 9.47 -19.18
N PRO A 19 20.56 10.45 -19.91
CA PRO A 19 21.89 10.35 -20.50
C PRO A 19 22.96 10.03 -19.46
N VAL A 20 23.79 9.04 -19.77
CA VAL A 20 24.89 8.61 -18.90
C VAL A 20 26.17 9.21 -19.42
N ASP A 21 26.72 10.15 -18.67
CA ASP A 21 28.00 10.77 -18.95
C ASP A 21 29.13 9.92 -18.32
N LEU A 22 29.49 8.84 -19.02
CA LEU A 22 30.59 7.94 -18.73
C LEU A 22 31.47 7.80 -19.97
N GLU A 23 32.76 7.51 -19.75
CA GLU A 23 33.70 7.34 -20.84
C GLU A 23 33.49 5.99 -21.55
N ALA A 24 33.40 6.05 -22.87
CA ALA A 24 33.25 4.85 -23.69
C ALA A 24 34.48 3.92 -23.56
N GLY A 25 34.23 2.60 -23.56
CA GLY A 25 35.28 1.58 -23.54
C GLY A 25 35.87 1.27 -22.15
N LYS A 26 35.35 1.87 -21.07
CA LYS A 26 35.75 1.55 -19.70
C LYS A 26 34.79 0.57 -19.04
N LYS A 27 35.33 -0.25 -18.14
CA LYS A 27 34.54 -1.16 -17.29
C LYS A 27 34.13 -0.41 -16.02
N TYR A 28 32.85 -0.52 -15.66
CA TYR A 28 32.28 0.07 -14.46
C TYR A 28 31.65 -1.02 -13.60
N THR A 29 31.72 -0.87 -12.28
CA THR A 29 31.09 -1.77 -11.30
C THR A 29 29.84 -1.09 -10.74
N ILE A 30 28.72 -1.82 -10.69
CA ILE A 30 27.46 -1.35 -10.09
C ILE A 30 27.33 -1.97 -8.71
N THR A 31 27.11 -1.13 -7.69
CA THR A 31 26.76 -1.58 -6.34
C THR A 31 25.25 -1.45 -6.16
N VAL A 32 24.58 -2.58 -5.99
CA VAL A 32 23.13 -2.62 -5.71
C VAL A 32 22.96 -2.70 -4.20
N GLN A 33 22.34 -1.68 -3.62
CA GLN A 33 21.88 -1.71 -2.23
C GLN A 33 20.38 -1.84 -2.23
N LEU A 34 19.89 -2.96 -1.71
CA LEU A 34 18.49 -3.13 -1.40
C LEU A 34 18.26 -2.39 -0.07
N THR A 35 17.70 -1.19 -0.14
CA THR A 35 17.11 -0.59 1.05
C THR A 35 15.89 -1.44 1.38
N PRO A 36 15.80 -2.05 2.59
CA PRO A 36 14.55 -2.68 2.98
C PRO A 36 13.48 -1.59 2.89
N GLU A 37 12.42 -1.87 2.12
CA GLU A 37 11.19 -1.09 2.25
C GLU A 37 10.72 -1.32 3.69
N ASN A 38 11.07 -0.40 4.58
CA ASN A 38 10.43 -0.25 5.87
C ASN A 38 9.02 0.31 5.62
N SER A 39 8.20 -0.38 4.83
CA SER A 39 6.76 -0.29 5.00
C SER A 39 6.44 -1.22 6.15
N ASP A 40 6.80 -0.79 7.36
CA ASP A 40 6.28 -1.44 8.56
C ASP A 40 4.76 -1.30 8.44
N ALA A 41 4.09 -2.41 8.14
CA ALA A 41 2.65 -2.41 7.89
C ALA A 41 1.90 -1.83 9.09
N THR A 42 2.48 -1.88 10.30
CA THR A 42 1.91 -1.28 11.52
C THR A 42 1.82 0.25 11.47
N THR A 43 2.54 0.91 10.56
CA THR A 43 2.45 2.36 10.32
C THR A 43 1.29 2.75 9.41
N ASP A 44 0.69 1.79 8.71
CA ASP A 44 -0.52 2.01 7.93
C ASP A 44 -1.71 2.21 8.89
N PRO A 45 -2.45 3.34 8.83
CA PRO A 45 -3.67 3.53 9.63
C PRO A 45 -4.70 2.42 9.43
N ALA A 46 -4.69 1.75 8.28
CA ALA A 46 -5.55 0.61 7.98
C ALA A 46 -5.06 -0.73 8.59
N PHE A 47 -3.91 -0.75 9.24
CA PHE A 47 -3.39 -1.97 9.89
C PHE A 47 -4.24 -2.41 11.07
N ASP A 48 -4.75 -1.46 11.85
CA ASP A 48 -5.66 -1.71 12.97
C ASP A 48 -6.94 -0.87 12.83
N ILE A 49 -7.74 -1.20 11.81
CA ILE A 49 -9.04 -0.54 11.57
C ILE A 49 -9.99 -0.74 12.76
N ALA A 50 -9.85 -1.82 13.52
CA ALA A 50 -10.68 -2.09 14.68
C ALA A 50 -10.47 -1.04 15.78
N ALA A 51 -9.24 -0.56 15.99
CA ALA A 51 -8.97 0.53 16.92
C ALA A 51 -9.63 1.87 16.52
N LEU A 52 -10.04 2.03 15.26
CA LEU A 52 -10.74 3.22 14.76
C LEU A 52 -12.27 3.08 14.85
N ALA A 53 -12.79 1.92 15.27
CA ALA A 53 -14.22 1.69 15.36
C ALA A 53 -14.86 2.53 16.50
N VAL A 54 -16.03 3.09 16.22
CA VAL A 54 -16.86 3.80 17.21
C VAL A 54 -18.10 2.97 17.51
N ASP A 55 -18.47 2.89 18.78
CA ASP A 55 -19.71 2.25 19.19
C ASP A 55 -20.92 3.05 18.71
N THR A 56 -21.60 2.51 17.71
CA THR A 56 -22.80 3.10 17.10
C THR A 56 -24.08 2.77 17.87
N HIS A 57 -24.01 1.92 18.89
CA HIS A 57 -25.17 1.36 19.59
C HIS A 57 -26.15 0.59 18.66
N VAL A 58 -25.70 0.22 17.46
CA VAL A 58 -26.48 -0.53 16.48
C VAL A 58 -26.11 -2.01 16.59
N SER A 59 -27.02 -2.81 17.15
CA SER A 59 -26.78 -4.23 17.46
C SER A 59 -26.67 -5.13 16.23
N ASP A 60 -27.32 -4.76 15.12
CA ASP A 60 -27.34 -5.52 13.86
C ASP A 60 -26.35 -4.99 12.80
N LEU A 61 -25.49 -4.04 13.19
CA LEU A 61 -24.47 -3.43 12.35
C LEU A 61 -25.02 -3.01 10.97
N ALA A 62 -24.45 -3.54 9.89
CA ALA A 62 -24.84 -3.22 8.52
C ALA A 62 -25.91 -4.18 7.94
N ALA A 63 -26.42 -5.13 8.74
CA ALA A 63 -27.41 -6.10 8.25
C ALA A 63 -28.73 -5.42 7.84
N GLU A 64 -29.12 -4.39 8.57
CA GLU A 64 -30.38 -3.65 8.37
C GLU A 64 -30.16 -2.29 7.68
N HIS A 65 -29.20 -2.20 6.76
CA HIS A 65 -28.86 -0.93 6.11
C HIS A 65 -30.06 -0.24 5.42
N ASP A 66 -31.02 -0.99 4.87
CA ASP A 66 -32.25 -0.42 4.30
C ASP A 66 -33.12 0.27 5.36
N HIS A 67 -33.19 -0.28 6.58
CA HIS A 67 -33.88 0.35 7.69
C HIS A 67 -33.22 1.69 8.05
N TYR A 68 -31.90 1.73 8.12
CA TYR A 68 -31.16 2.94 8.47
C TYR A 68 -31.12 3.99 7.37
N LEU A 69 -31.12 3.57 6.10
CA LEU A 69 -31.00 4.46 4.95
C LEU A 69 -32.37 4.95 4.44
N TYR A 70 -33.39 4.09 4.49
CA TYR A 70 -34.70 4.34 3.88
C TYR A 70 -35.87 4.27 4.87
N GLY A 71 -35.65 3.85 6.13
CA GLY A 71 -36.71 3.72 7.12
C GLY A 71 -37.63 2.52 6.90
N THR A 72 -37.21 1.52 6.11
CA THR A 72 -37.99 0.28 5.95
C THR A 72 -38.08 -0.48 7.27
N PRO A 73 -39.14 -1.28 7.51
CA PRO A 73 -39.18 -2.17 8.66
C PRO A 73 -37.95 -3.09 8.69
N LYS A 74 -37.46 -3.40 9.89
CA LYS A 74 -36.38 -4.37 10.04
C LYS A 74 -36.83 -5.76 9.58
N ARG A 75 -35.90 -6.53 9.03
CA ARG A 75 -36.14 -7.91 8.63
C ARG A 75 -36.34 -8.73 9.91
N ASP A 76 -37.56 -9.25 10.12
CA ASP A 76 -37.90 -10.12 11.25
C ASP A 76 -37.20 -11.49 11.11
N THR A 77 -35.89 -11.52 11.35
CA THR A 77 -35.10 -12.74 11.51
C THR A 77 -34.06 -12.54 12.61
N HIS A 78 -34.53 -12.39 13.85
CA HIS A 78 -33.77 -12.76 15.05
C HIS A 78 -34.43 -13.96 15.72
N GLY A 79 -34.69 -15.00 14.91
CA GLY A 79 -35.04 -16.33 15.38
C GLY A 79 -34.01 -17.31 14.85
N GLN A 80 -33.34 -18.00 15.77
CA GLN A 80 -32.31 -19.06 15.66
C GLN A 80 -30.89 -18.61 16.01
#